data_AF-U3AHU8-F1
#
_entry.id   AF-U3AHU8-F1
#
_cell.length_a   1.000
_cell.length_b   1.000
_cell.length_c   1.000
_cell.angle_alpha   90.00
_cell.angle_beta   90.00
_cell.angle_gamma   90.00
#
_symmetry.space_group_name_H-M   'P 1'
#
loop_
_entity.id
_entity.type
_entity.pdbx_description
1 polymer ?
#
loop_
_entity_poly.entity_id
_entity_poly.type
_entity_poly.pdbx_seq_one_letter_code
_entity_poly.pdbx_strand_id
1 'polypeptide(L)'
;MAKPDTRAELQEILHAQVEPTRAEAGCLNYDFHVDAKDPCVFVFYENWTTLQDLDAHLTKPHLKPLFDRQGELLARPVEIRHLEMLSDKAG
;
A
#
# COMPACT_ATOMS: atom_id res chain seq x y z
N MET A 1 0.72 8.84 5.81
CA MET A 1 0.53 10.30 5.61
C MET A 1 1.85 10.88 5.12
N ALA A 2 1.85 11.52 3.96
CA ALA A 2 3.00 12.24 3.42
C ALA A 2 3.34 13.46 4.29
N LYS A 3 4.60 13.90 4.28
CA LYS A 3 4.89 15.30 4.58
C LYS A 3 4.35 16.17 3.42
N PRO A 4 3.89 17.41 3.69
CA PRO A 4 3.30 18.24 2.64
C PRO A 4 4.20 18.42 1.41
N ASP A 5 5.49 18.67 1.62
CA ASP A 5 6.45 18.93 0.55
C ASP A 5 6.86 17.68 -0.25
N THR A 6 6.61 16.48 0.28
CA THR A 6 6.93 15.20 -0.36
C THR A 6 5.69 14.48 -0.90
N ARG A 7 4.51 15.10 -0.81
CA ARG A 7 3.23 14.47 -1.16
C ARG A 7 3.17 13.96 -2.60
N ALA A 8 3.64 14.76 -3.56
CA ALA A 8 3.66 14.35 -4.98
C ALA A 8 4.63 13.19 -5.22
N GLU A 9 5.83 13.26 -4.64
CA GLU A 9 6.83 12.20 -4.77
C GLU A 9 6.37 10.88 -4.14
N LEU A 10 5.78 10.95 -2.94
CA LEU A 10 5.23 9.77 -2.30
C LEU A 10 4.10 9.17 -3.14
N GLN A 11 3.23 9.99 -3.73
CA GLN A 11 2.16 9.49 -4.60
C GLN A 11 2.71 8.67 -5.77
N GLU A 12 3.75 9.16 -6.45
CA GLU A 12 4.38 8.45 -7.57
C GLU A 12 5.01 7.13 -7.12
N ILE A 13 5.72 7.13 -5.98
CA ILE A 13 6.33 5.93 -5.41
C ILE A 13 5.27 4.87 -5.08
N LEU A 14 4.17 5.27 -4.44
CA LEU A 14 3.09 4.35 -4.07
C LEU A 14 2.34 3.86 -5.32
N HIS A 15 2.04 4.75 -6.26
CA HIS A 15 1.36 4.38 -7.51
C HIS A 15 2.17 3.37 -8.33
N ALA A 16 3.50 3.49 -8.35
CA ALA A 16 4.38 2.55 -9.05
C ALA A 16 4.36 1.11 -8.46
N GLN A 17 3.85 0.93 -7.24
CA GLN A 17 3.69 -0.40 -6.62
C GLN A 17 2.47 -1.15 -7.14
N VAL A 18 1.46 -0.44 -7.67
CA VAL A 18 0.14 -1.02 -7.98
C VAL A 18 0.24 -2.20 -8.96
N GLU A 19 0.79 -1.98 -10.15
CA GLU A 19 0.86 -3.01 -11.19
C GLU A 19 1.73 -4.22 -10.80
N PRO A 20 2.97 -4.05 -10.26
CA PRO A 20 3.75 -5.21 -9.84
C PRO A 20 3.09 -5.98 -8.68
N THR A 21 2.41 -5.31 -7.73
CA THR A 21 1.72 -6.01 -6.65
C THR A 21 0.52 -6.82 -7.17
N ARG A 22 -0.26 -6.26 -8.10
CA ARG A 22 -1.38 -6.96 -8.73
C ARG A 22 -0.96 -8.22 -9.49
N ALA A 23 0.28 -8.27 -9.96
CA ALA A 23 0.85 -9.44 -10.62
C ALA A 23 1.35 -10.53 -9.64
N GLU A 24 1.35 -10.26 -8.33
CA GLU A 24 1.81 -11.22 -7.34
C GLU A 24 0.85 -12.39 -7.14
N ALA A 25 1.41 -13.58 -6.98
CA ALA A 25 0.65 -14.74 -6.56
C ALA A 25 -0.01 -14.46 -5.19
N GLY A 26 -1.31 -14.73 -5.10
CA GLY A 26 -2.08 -14.53 -3.87
C GLY A 26 -2.69 -13.14 -3.70
N CYS A 27 -2.29 -12.13 -4.48
CA CYS A 27 -2.96 -10.83 -4.52
C CYS A 27 -4.32 -10.95 -5.20
N LEU A 28 -5.40 -10.68 -4.47
CA LEU A 28 -6.78 -10.71 -4.99
C LEU A 28 -7.28 -9.32 -5.37
N ASN A 29 -6.88 -8.33 -4.58
CA ASN A 29 -7.21 -6.93 -4.80
C ASN A 29 -6.09 -6.05 -4.26
N TYR A 30 -5.79 -4.96 -4.97
CA TYR A 30 -4.81 -3.98 -4.54
C TYR A 30 -5.21 -2.62 -5.11
N ASP A 31 -5.94 -1.85 -4.30
CA ASP A 31 -6.52 -0.58 -4.71
C ASP A 31 -5.85 0.58 -3.99
N PHE A 32 -5.34 1.52 -4.78
CA PHE A 32 -4.66 2.72 -4.30
C PHE A 32 -5.62 3.89 -4.21
N HIS A 33 -5.72 4.48 -3.03
CA HIS A 33 -6.62 5.56 -2.72
C HIS A 33 -5.89 6.75 -2.10
N VAL A 34 -6.53 7.91 -2.21
CA VAL A 34 -6.23 9.09 -1.40
C VAL A 34 -7.46 9.40 -0.56
N ASP A 35 -7.26 9.82 0.69
CA ASP A 35 -8.34 10.23 1.57
C ASP A 35 -9.05 11.46 0.97
N ALA A 36 -10.38 11.45 1.01
CA ALA A 36 -11.20 12.50 0.40
C ALA A 36 -11.12 13.85 1.13
N LYS A 37 -10.66 13.88 2.38
CA LYS A 37 -10.54 15.08 3.22
C LYS A 37 -9.08 15.52 3.39
N ASP A 38 -8.13 14.60 3.32
CA ASP A 38 -6.71 14.89 3.47
C ASP A 38 -5.89 14.32 2.29
N PRO A 39 -5.45 15.16 1.33
CA PRO A 39 -4.70 14.71 0.16
C PRO A 39 -3.27 14.22 0.45
N CYS A 40 -2.82 14.30 1.71
CA CYS A 40 -1.55 13.71 2.16
C CYS A 40 -1.75 12.30 2.75
N VAL A 41 -2.98 11.83 2.93
CA VAL A 41 -3.27 10.47 3.39
C VAL A 41 -3.56 9.59 2.19
N PHE A 42 -2.65 8.65 1.94
CA PHE A 42 -2.82 7.58 0.96
C PHE A 42 -3.15 6.27 1.65
N VAL A 43 -3.97 5.43 1.03
CA VAL A 43 -4.46 4.17 1.58
C VAL A 43 -4.42 3.11 0.49
N PHE A 44 -3.84 1.95 0.82
CA PHE A 44 -4.07 0.73 0.05
C PHE A 44 -5.18 -0.08 0.71
N TYR A 45 -6.12 -0.54 -0.09
CA TYR A 45 -7.05 -1.59 0.32
C TYR A 45 -6.68 -2.88 -0.40
N GLU A 46 -6.25 -3.86 0.38
CA GLU A 46 -5.60 -5.05 -0.14
C GLU A 46 -6.35 -6.29 0.34
N ASN A 47 -6.61 -7.22 -0.58
CA ASN A 47 -7.09 -8.54 -0.25
C ASN A 47 -6.08 -9.56 -0.71
N TRP A 48 -5.67 -10.42 0.21
CA TRP A 48 -4.70 -11.48 -0.02
C TRP A 48 -5.34 -12.84 0.20
N THR A 49 -4.85 -13.85 -0.50
CA THR A 49 -5.36 -15.22 -0.37
C THR A 49 -5.02 -15.79 1.00
N THR A 50 -3.83 -15.48 1.50
CA THR A 50 -3.38 -15.86 2.84
C THR A 50 -2.52 -14.74 3.46
N LEU A 51 -2.31 -14.83 4.78
CA LEU A 51 -1.34 -13.97 5.47
C LEU A 51 0.10 -14.21 4.96
N GLN A 52 0.44 -15.42 4.53
CA GLN A 52 1.77 -15.74 4.00
C GLN A 52 2.04 -15.04 2.67
N ASP A 53 1.00 -14.83 1.84
CA ASP A 53 1.13 -14.06 0.60
C ASP A 53 1.40 -12.57 0.91
N LEU A 54 0.72 -12.02 1.91
CA LEU A 54 0.99 -10.66 2.41
C LEU A 54 2.41 -10.54 2.98
N ASP A 55 2.84 -11.48 3.82
CA ASP A 55 4.21 -11.49 4.36
C ASP A 55 5.25 -11.55 3.24
N ALA A 56 5.02 -12.34 2.20
CA ALA A 56 5.87 -12.40 1.03
C ALA A 56 5.89 -11.07 0.24
N HIS A 57 4.73 -10.43 0.09
CA HIS A 57 4.60 -9.11 -0.55
C HIS A 57 5.46 -8.05 0.15
N LEU A 58 5.44 -8.00 1.48
CA LEU A 58 6.20 -7.02 2.27
C LEU A 58 7.73 -7.13 2.10
N THR A 59 8.23 -8.19 1.46
CA THR A 59 9.66 -8.37 1.14
C THR A 59 10.03 -8.02 -0.30
N LYS A 60 9.06 -7.64 -1.15
CA LYS A 60 9.28 -7.51 -2.59
C LYS A 60 10.15 -6.30 -2.97
N PRO A 61 10.96 -6.41 -4.03
CA PRO A 61 11.86 -5.33 -4.45
C PRO A 61 11.18 -4.02 -4.81
N HIS A 62 9.95 -4.04 -5.35
CA HIS A 62 9.23 -2.82 -5.73
C HIS A 62 8.75 -1.99 -4.53
N LEU A 63 8.80 -2.54 -3.30
CA LEU A 63 8.51 -1.79 -2.07
C LEU A 63 9.72 -1.04 -1.51
N LYS A 64 10.95 -1.38 -1.94
CA LYS A 64 12.19 -0.76 -1.46
C LYS A 64 12.18 0.77 -1.54
N PRO A 65 11.73 1.43 -2.63
CA PRO A 65 11.71 2.89 -2.69
C PRO A 65 10.91 3.55 -1.56
N LEU A 66 9.84 2.90 -1.08
CA LEU A 66 9.06 3.37 0.07
C LEU A 66 9.82 3.12 1.38
N PHE A 67 10.25 1.89 1.62
CA PHE A 67 10.86 1.53 2.91
C PHE A 67 12.21 2.19 3.15
N ASP A 68 13.03 2.35 2.12
CA ASP A 68 14.34 3.00 2.21
C ASP A 68 14.20 4.51 2.52
N ARG A 69 13.10 5.12 2.11
CA ARG A 69 12.88 6.58 2.16
C ARG A 69 11.75 7.00 3.09
N GLN A 70 11.18 6.09 3.86
CA GLN A 70 10.01 6.37 4.69
C GLN A 70 10.22 7.52 5.68
N GLY A 71 11.44 7.67 6.23
CA GLY A 71 11.77 8.76 7.16
C GLY A 71 11.83 10.14 6.49
N GLU A 72 12.13 10.18 5.19
CA GLU A 72 12.11 11.39 4.37
C GLU A 72 10.67 11.76 3.98
N LEU A 73 9.91 10.76 3.54
CA LEU A 73 8.63 10.96 2.86
C LEU A 73 7.43 11.07 3.80
N LEU A 74 7.43 10.37 4.94
CA LEU A 74 6.24 10.23 5.78
C LEU A 74 6.28 11.16 7.00
N ALA A 75 5.13 11.76 7.31
CA ALA A 75 4.95 12.56 8.53
C ALA A 75 4.77 11.67 9.79
N ARG A 76 4.37 10.41 9.60
CA ARG A 76 4.21 9.38 10.63
C ARG A 76 4.44 7.99 10.03
N PRO A 77 4.80 6.97 10.84
CA PRO A 77 4.96 5.60 10.35
C PRO A 77 3.75 5.08 9.58
N VAL A 78 3.98 4.11 8.69
CA VAL A 78 2.91 3.36 8.02
C VAL A 78 2.06 2.64 9.06
N GLU A 79 0.75 2.68 8.88
CA GLU A 79 -0.22 2.01 9.74
C GLU A 79 -0.84 0.86 8.93
N ILE A 80 -0.70 -0.37 9.43
CA ILE A 80 -1.28 -1.57 8.82
C ILE A 80 -2.38 -2.08 9.77
N ARG A 81 -3.58 -2.25 9.24
CA ARG A 81 -4.71 -2.86 9.96
C ARG A 81 -5.09 -4.16 9.27
N HIS A 82 -4.92 -5.27 9.97
CA HIS A 82 -5.40 -6.57 9.51
C HIS A 82 -6.91 -6.64 9.73
N LEU A 83 -7.64 -6.90 8.66
CA LEU A 83 -9.09 -7.01 8.67
C LEU A 83 -9.50 -8.44 8.32
N GLU A 84 -10.62 -8.89 8.87
CA GLU A 84 -11.24 -10.16 8.51
C GLU A 84 -12.40 -9.88 7.53
N MET A 85 -12.35 -10.50 6.35
CA MET A 85 -13.45 -10.43 5.39
C MET A 85 -14.57 -11.36 5.85
N LEU A 86 -15.68 -10.79 6.33
CA LEU A 86 -16.85 -11.56 6.79
C LEU A 86 -17.82 -11.94 5.66
N SER A 87 -17.68 -11.31 4.48
CA SER A 87 -18.46 -11.65 3.29
C SER A 87 -17.71 -12.66 2.43
N ASP A 88 -18.41 -13.27 1.47
CA ASP A 88 -17.74 -13.91 0.34
C ASP A 88 -17.02 -12.84 -0.52
N LYS A 89 -15.98 -13.26 -1.24
CA LYS A 89 -15.33 -12.40 -2.24
C LYS A 89 -16.33 -12.05 -3.34
N ALA A 90 -16.28 -10.82 -3.83
CA ALA A 90 -16.99 -10.46 -5.05
C ALA A 90 -16.52 -11.36 -6.20
N GLY A 91 -17.46 -11.83 -7.01
CA GLY A 91 -17.20 -12.66 -8.19
C GLY A 91 -16.72 -11.86 -9.40
#